data_AF-A0A2S9FTU4-F1
#
_entry.id   AF-A0A2S9FTU4-F1
#
_cell.length_a   1.000
_cell.length_b   1.000
_cell.length_c   1.000
_cell.angle_alpha   90.00
_cell.angle_beta   90.00
_cell.angle_gamma   90.00
#
_symmetry.space_group_name_H-M   'P 1'
#
loop_
_entity.id
_entity.type
_entity.pdbx_description
1 polymer ?
#
loop_
_entity_poly.entity_id
_entity_poly.type
_entity_poly.pdbx_seq_one_letter_code
_entity_poly.pdbx_strand_id
1 'polypeptide(L)'
;RDELVAAGISLLGSPGGPNLTVRAVCRTAGLTERYFYESFNDRDEYVAAVYDDVCTAAMSTLMDAESMRDAVERFVALMIDDPARGRV
;
A
#
# COMPACT_ATOMS: atom_id res chain seq x y z
N ARG A 1 7.85 9.99 -0.67
CA ARG A 1 6.47 9.63 -1.09
C ARG A 1 6.23 8.15 -0.85
N ASP A 2 7.17 7.30 -1.24
CA ASP A 2 7.11 5.85 -1.08
C ASP A 2 7.02 5.44 0.40
N GLU A 3 7.67 6.16 1.31
CA GLU A 3 7.57 5.93 2.76
C GLU A 3 6.17 6.21 3.30
N LEU A 4 5.49 7.24 2.76
CA LEU A 4 4.10 7.52 3.07
C LEU A 4 3.20 6.40 2.52
N VAL A 5 3.44 5.94 1.30
CA VAL A 5 2.65 4.84 0.70
C VAL A 5 2.83 3.55 1.52
N ALA A 6 4.06 3.18 1.86
CA ALA A 6 4.36 2.02 2.70
C ALA A 6 3.69 2.09 4.08
N ALA A 7 3.73 3.27 4.73
CA ALA A 7 3.00 3.51 5.97
C ALA A 7 1.48 3.35 5.80
N GLY A 8 0.95 3.76 4.65
CA GLY A 8 -0.47 3.62 4.31
C GLY A 8 -0.88 2.16 4.16
N ILE A 9 -0.08 1.36 3.45
CA ILE A 9 -0.28 -0.08 3.29
C ILE A 9 -0.33 -0.76 4.66
N SER A 10 0.63 -0.44 5.53
CA SER A 10 0.69 -0.99 6.89
C SER A 10 -0.55 -0.63 7.74
N LEU A 11 -1.01 0.62 7.67
CA LEU A 11 -2.12 1.12 8.49
C LEU A 11 -3.49 0.66 7.97
N LEU A 12 -3.70 0.63 6.64
CA LEU A 12 -4.93 0.15 6.02
C LEU A 12 -5.05 -1.37 6.13
N GLY A 13 -3.95 -2.08 5.88
CA GLY A 13 -3.85 -3.52 5.98
C GLY A 13 -3.66 -4.04 7.40
N SER A 14 -3.92 -3.25 8.44
CA SER A 14 -3.72 -3.66 9.84
C SER A 14 -4.72 -4.76 10.26
N PRO A 15 -4.32 -5.76 11.10
CA PRO A 15 -5.23 -6.85 11.51
C PRO A 15 -6.41 -6.37 12.35
N GLY A 16 -6.25 -5.24 13.02
CA GLY A 16 -7.31 -4.59 13.80
C GLY A 16 -8.28 -3.76 12.96
N GLY A 17 -8.15 -3.78 11.63
CA GLY A 17 -8.89 -2.93 10.70
C GLY A 17 -8.18 -1.60 10.41
N PRO A 18 -8.67 -0.87 9.38
CA PRO A 18 -8.03 0.37 8.94
C PRO A 18 -8.17 1.46 10.00
N ASN A 19 -7.04 1.97 10.49
CA ASN A 19 -6.99 3.14 11.38
C ASN A 19 -6.01 4.18 10.83
N LEU A 20 -6.43 4.82 9.73
CA LEU A 20 -5.61 5.76 8.99
C LEU A 20 -5.95 7.20 9.35
N THR A 21 -4.97 7.90 9.91
CA THR A 21 -4.98 9.35 10.13
C THR A 21 -3.65 9.93 9.65
N VAL A 22 -3.63 11.19 9.22
CA VAL A 22 -2.39 11.87 8.79
C VAL A 22 -1.30 11.77 9.87
N ARG A 23 -1.69 11.90 11.14
CA ARG A 23 -0.78 11.74 12.30
C ARG A 23 -0.21 10.34 12.43
N ALA A 24 -1.04 9.31 12.29
CA ALA A 24 -0.59 7.93 12.35
C ALA A 24 0.36 7.61 11.20
N VAL A 25 0.04 8.09 9.99
CA VAL A 25 0.87 7.95 8.79
C VAL A 25 2.23 8.61 8.98
N CYS A 26 2.25 9.89 9.37
CA CYS A 26 3.49 10.64 9.58
C CYS A 26 4.37 10.00 10.65
N ARG A 27 3.76 9.53 11.76
CA ARG A 27 4.47 8.79 12.81
C ARG A 27 5.07 7.48 12.29
N THR A 28 4.33 6.74 11.48
CA THR A 28 4.76 5.44 10.93
C THR A 28 5.86 5.62 9.89
N ALA A 29 5.76 6.64 9.04
CA ALA A 29 6.75 6.96 8.02
C ALA A 29 7.99 7.71 8.57
N GLY A 30 7.94 8.22 9.81
CA GLY A 30 9.00 9.06 10.37
C GLY A 30 9.09 10.46 9.73
N LEU A 31 7.96 10.97 9.23
CA LEU A 31 7.86 12.23 8.47
C LEU A 31 6.96 13.26 9.19
N THR A 32 6.97 14.50 8.71
CA THR A 32 6.15 15.58 9.28
C THR A 32 4.81 15.71 8.54
N GLU A 33 3.79 16.28 9.20
CA GLU A 33 2.51 16.60 8.54
C GLU A 33 2.71 17.58 7.37
N ARG A 34 3.71 18.47 7.45
CA ARG A 34 4.09 19.34 6.34
C ARG A 34 4.49 18.53 5.11
N TYR A 35 5.35 17.52 5.27
CA TYR A 35 5.76 16.68 4.14
C TYR A 35 4.60 15.86 3.56
N PHE A 36 3.64 15.44 4.40
CA PHE A 36 2.41 14.81 3.94
C PHE A 36 1.64 15.75 3.01
N TYR A 37 1.35 16.98 3.43
CA TYR A 37 0.59 17.94 2.64
C TYR A 37 1.36 18.53 1.44
N GLU A 38 2.68 18.40 1.42
CA GLU A 38 3.49 18.63 0.20
C GLU A 38 3.34 17.50 -0.83
N SER A 39 2.99 16.29 -0.38
CA SER A 39 2.88 15.08 -1.23
C SER A 39 1.45 14.77 -1.65
N PHE A 40 0.45 15.11 -0.83
CA PHE A 40 -0.97 14.80 -1.02
C PHE A 40 -1.82 15.97 -0.52
N ASN A 41 -2.87 16.33 -1.26
CA ASN A 41 -3.74 17.45 -0.87
C ASN A 41 -4.58 17.10 0.37
N ASP A 42 -5.06 15.85 0.43
CA ASP A 42 -5.85 15.35 1.53
C ASP A 42 -5.67 13.85 1.77
N ARG A 43 -6.41 13.35 2.76
CA ARG A 43 -6.37 11.94 3.16
C ARG A 43 -6.96 11.02 2.09
N ASP A 44 -7.99 11.45 1.38
CA ASP A 44 -8.72 10.59 0.46
C ASP A 44 -7.90 10.40 -0.83
N GLU A 45 -7.23 11.45 -1.32
CA GLU A 45 -6.22 11.35 -2.39
C GLU A 45 -5.07 10.41 -1.98
N TYR A 46 -4.59 10.55 -0.75
CA TYR A 46 -3.54 9.68 -0.23
C TYR A 46 -3.98 8.20 -0.16
N VAL A 47 -5.19 7.93 0.31
CA VAL A 47 -5.75 6.56 0.34
C VAL A 47 -5.86 6.00 -1.08
N ALA A 48 -6.37 6.78 -2.04
CA ALA A 48 -6.43 6.37 -3.44
C ALA A 48 -5.03 6.00 -3.98
N ALA A 49 -4.01 6.81 -3.69
CA ALA A 49 -2.64 6.53 -4.10
C ALA A 49 -2.05 5.25 -3.47
N VAL A 50 -2.45 4.92 -2.25
CA VAL A 50 -2.05 3.65 -1.60
C VAL A 50 -2.69 2.45 -2.29
N TYR A 51 -3.99 2.52 -2.58
CA TYR A 51 -4.69 1.48 -3.35
C TYR A 51 -4.11 1.32 -4.76
N ASP A 52 -3.80 2.43 -5.44
CA ASP A 52 -3.19 2.41 -6.76
C ASP A 52 -1.82 1.71 -6.75
N ASP A 53 -1.00 1.90 -5.70
CA ASP A 53 0.28 1.20 -5.57
C ASP A 53 0.10 -0.32 -5.45
N VAL A 54 -0.82 -0.75 -4.58
CA VAL A 54 -1.13 -2.18 -4.38
C VAL A 54 -1.66 -2.81 -5.66
N CYS A 55 -2.63 -2.16 -6.31
CA CYS A 55 -3.20 -2.61 -7.58
C CYS A 55 -2.13 -2.67 -8.68
N THR A 56 -1.26 -1.66 -8.76
CA THR A 56 -0.18 -1.61 -9.76
C THR A 56 0.81 -2.76 -9.57
N ALA A 57 1.23 -3.02 -8.33
CA ALA A 57 2.12 -4.14 -8.01
C ALA A 57 1.50 -5.50 -8.36
N ALA A 58 0.22 -5.69 -8.01
CA ALA A 58 -0.54 -6.88 -8.36
C ALA A 58 -0.66 -7.06 -9.88
N MET A 59 -1.05 -6.02 -10.60
CA MET A 59 -1.19 -6.07 -12.06
C MET A 59 0.14 -6.34 -12.76
N SER A 60 1.23 -5.69 -12.36
CA SER A 60 2.56 -5.97 -12.92
C SER A 60 2.93 -7.44 -12.75
N THR A 61 2.72 -7.97 -11.54
CA THR A 61 2.99 -9.38 -11.21
C THR A 61 2.22 -10.35 -12.12
N LEU A 62 0.96 -10.03 -12.42
CA LEU A 62 0.12 -10.84 -13.30
C LEU A 62 0.49 -10.70 -14.78
N MET A 63 0.88 -9.50 -15.22
CA MET A 63 1.28 -9.25 -16.61
C MET A 63 2.61 -9.90 -16.96
N ASP A 64 3.51 -10.04 -15.99
CA ASP A 64 4.83 -10.66 -16.16
C ASP A 64 4.78 -12.19 -16.07
N ALA A 65 3.60 -12.79 -15.89
CA ALA A 65 3.44 -14.24 -15.76
C ALA A 65 3.54 -14.99 -17.10
N GLU A 66 4.20 -16.16 -17.10
CA GLU A 66 4.37 -16.99 -18.30
C GLU A 66 3.20 -17.96 -18.51
N SER A 67 2.37 -18.17 -17.49
CA SER A 67 1.17 -19.01 -17.53
C SER A 67 0.19 -18.64 -16.43
N MET A 68 -1.05 -19.17 -16.50
CA MET A 68 -2.03 -19.00 -15.42
C MET A 68 -1.55 -19.55 -14.07
N ARG A 69 -0.82 -20.67 -14.09
CA ARG A 69 -0.25 -21.26 -12.86
C ARG A 69 0.76 -20.32 -12.23
N ASP A 70 1.69 -19.83 -13.04
CA ASP A 70 2.75 -18.90 -12.64
C ASP A 70 2.17 -17.58 -12.11
N ALA A 71 1.11 -17.06 -12.75
CA ALA A 71 0.38 -15.88 -12.29
C ALA A 71 -0.20 -16.06 -10.88
N VAL A 72 -0.85 -17.20 -10.62
CA VAL A 72 -1.39 -17.51 -9.29
C VAL A 72 -0.28 -17.66 -8.26
N GLU A 73 0.80 -18.37 -8.59
CA GLU A 73 1.94 -18.57 -7.68
C GLU A 73 2.60 -17.24 -7.31
N ARG A 74 2.86 -16.37 -8.28
CA ARG A 74 3.45 -15.04 -8.03
C ARG A 74 2.53 -14.10 -7.26
N PHE A 75 1.23 -14.08 -7.60
CA PHE A 75 0.26 -13.27 -6.89
C PHE A 75 0.13 -13.72 -5.42
N VAL A 76 0.06 -15.03 -5.18
CA VAL A 76 0.02 -15.57 -3.81
C VAL A 76 1.31 -15.26 -3.06
N ALA A 77 2.48 -15.38 -3.68
CA ALA A 77 3.75 -15.00 -3.07
C ALA A 77 3.76 -13.52 -2.65
N LEU A 78 3.32 -12.62 -3.53
CA LEU A 78 3.20 -11.18 -3.24
C LEU A 78 2.34 -10.90 -2.00
N MET A 79 1.26 -11.65 -1.80
CA MET A 79 0.36 -11.48 -0.65
C MET A 79 0.90 -12.14 0.64
N ILE A 80 1.66 -13.22 0.53
CA ILE A 80 2.25 -13.91 1.68
C ILE A 80 3.47 -13.14 2.21
N ASP A 81 4.29 -12.60 1.30
CA ASP A 81 5.49 -11.85 1.66
C ASP A 81 5.16 -10.51 2.32
N ASP A 82 4.02 -9.91 1.95
CA ASP A 82 3.45 -8.74 2.62
C ASP A 82 1.94 -8.94 2.91
N PRO A 83 1.59 -9.53 4.05
CA PRO A 83 0.20 -9.74 4.44
C PRO A 83 -0.58 -8.44 4.68
N ALA A 84 0.08 -7.30 4.90
CA ALA A 84 -0.61 -6.03 5.00
C ALA A 84 -1.11 -5.60 3.63
N ARG A 85 -0.27 -5.71 2.60
CA ARG A 85 -0.65 -5.46 1.20
C ARG A 85 -1.84 -6.31 0.75
N GLY A 86 -1.92 -7.58 1.16
CA GLY A 86 -3.07 -8.43 0.83
C GLY A 86 -4.38 -8.13 1.56
N ARG A 87 -4.37 -7.22 2.54
CA ARG A 87 -5.56 -6.74 3.27
C ARG A 87 -6.00 -5.34 2.87
N VAL A 88 -5.21 -4.66 2.05
CA VAL A 88 -5.58 -3.41 1.39
C VAL A 88 -6.30 -3.77 0.10
#